data_AF-A0A2H0M180-F1
#
_entry.id   AF-A0A2H0M180-F1
#
_cell.length_a   1.000
_cell.length_b   1.000
_cell.length_c   1.000
_cell.angle_alpha   90.00
_cell.angle_beta   90.00
_cell.angle_gamma   90.00
#
_symmetry.space_group_name_H-M   'P 1'
#
loop_
_entity.id
_entity.type
_entity.pdbx_description
1 polymer ?
#
loop_
_entity_poly.entity_id
_entity_poly.type
_entity_poly.pdbx_seq_one_letter_code
_entity_poly.pdbx_strand_id
1 'polypeptide(L)'
;MTRLLTIILVGCLVLGLGISGCAQKKAASSTEAIEISKSMETVEQKANYLIGQAKAFYNSRNFQEAVDIAQYVLRAVDKDSQEAKSLLEKAKEALVAKTREVADKTTEDMKKKMDMLTK
;
A
#
# COMPACT_ATOMS: atom_id res chain seq x y z
N MET A 1 -18.94 -50.10 18.03
CA MET A 1 -18.69 -48.66 18.23
C MET A 1 -17.19 -48.34 18.12
N THR A 2 -16.56 -48.66 16.99
CA THR A 2 -15.11 -48.38 16.77
C THR A 2 -14.79 -47.91 15.35
N ARG A 3 -15.79 -47.84 14.46
CA ARG A 3 -15.63 -47.40 13.07
C ARG A 3 -16.04 -45.95 12.81
N LEU A 4 -16.61 -45.25 13.80
CA LEU A 4 -16.96 -43.83 13.69
C LEU A 4 -15.81 -42.89 14.12
N LEU A 5 -14.81 -43.40 14.85
CA LEU A 5 -13.72 -42.58 15.39
C LEU A 5 -12.61 -42.31 14.37
N THR A 6 -12.45 -43.17 13.35
CA THR A 6 -11.36 -43.04 12.38
C THR A 6 -11.63 -42.01 11.27
N ILE A 7 -12.89 -41.63 11.04
CA ILE A 7 -13.26 -40.64 10.00
C ILE A 7 -12.98 -39.20 10.48
N ILE A 8 -12.90 -38.97 11.80
CA ILE A 8 -12.62 -37.64 12.36
C ILE A 8 -11.13 -37.28 12.28
N LEU A 9 -10.23 -38.27 12.14
CA LEU A 9 -8.78 -38.04 12.14
C LEU A 9 -8.20 -37.77 10.74
N VAL A 10 -9.00 -37.89 9.68
CA VAL A 10 -8.64 -37.55 8.28
C VAL A 10 -9.60 -36.47 7.75
N GLY A 11 -10.10 -35.61 8.64
CA GLY A 11 -11.05 -34.54 8.33
C GLY A 11 -10.54 -33.12 8.62
N CYS A 12 -9.26 -32.97 8.99
CA CYS A 12 -8.67 -31.67 9.37
C CYS A 12 -7.58 -31.15 8.42
N LEU A 13 -7.36 -31.78 7.27
CA LEU A 13 -6.24 -31.39 6.38
C LEU A 13 -6.62 -30.60 5.12
N VAL A 14 -7.91 -30.30 4.87
CA VAL A 14 -8.30 -29.71 3.55
C VAL A 14 -9.32 -28.57 3.62
N LEU A 15 -9.53 -27.95 4.78
CA LEU A 15 -10.44 -26.78 4.91
C LEU A 15 -9.72 -25.55 5.48
N GLY A 16 -8.53 -25.27 4.95
CA GLY A 16 -7.77 -24.05 5.25
C GLY A 16 -7.26 -23.29 4.02
N LEU A 17 -7.50 -23.79 2.80
CA LEU A 17 -7.25 -23.04 1.56
C LEU A 17 -8.40 -22.03 1.32
N GLY A 18 -8.71 -21.27 2.37
CA GLY A 18 -9.58 -20.11 2.28
C GLY A 18 -8.79 -18.95 1.69
N ILE A 19 -8.83 -18.83 0.35
CA ILE A 19 -8.94 -17.55 -0.36
C ILE A 19 -8.18 -16.37 0.28
N SER A 20 -6.86 -16.48 0.46
CA SER A 20 -6.04 -15.33 0.90
C SER A 20 -5.69 -14.42 -0.28
N GLY A 21 -6.71 -13.99 -1.01
CA GLY A 21 -6.71 -12.62 -1.53
C GLY A 21 -6.85 -11.70 -0.33
N CYS A 22 -5.81 -11.62 0.51
CA CYS A 22 -5.78 -10.74 1.68
C CYS A 22 -5.87 -9.30 1.17
N ALA A 23 -7.09 -8.79 1.06
CA ALA A 23 -7.36 -7.37 1.15
C ALA A 23 -7.05 -6.96 2.59
N GLN A 24 -5.75 -6.95 2.92
CA GLN A 24 -5.29 -6.44 4.19
C GLN A 24 -5.72 -4.97 4.23
N LYS A 25 -6.53 -4.64 5.22
CA LYS A 25 -7.15 -3.32 5.33
C LYS A 25 -6.06 -2.26 5.23
N LYS A 26 -6.22 -1.33 4.29
CA LYS A 26 -5.31 -0.20 4.14
C LYS A 26 -5.22 0.55 5.47
N ALA A 27 -4.04 0.59 6.06
CA ALA A 27 -3.69 1.47 7.19
C ALA A 27 -4.06 2.94 6.88
N ALA A 28 -4.32 3.72 7.92
CA ALA A 28 -4.63 5.14 7.80
C ALA A 28 -3.43 5.96 7.33
N SER A 29 -2.21 5.56 7.72
CA SER A 29 -0.95 6.21 7.33
C SER A 29 0.21 5.22 7.11
N SER A 30 1.29 5.70 6.51
CA SER A 30 2.58 5.03 6.40
C SER A 30 3.15 4.68 7.77
N THR A 31 3.06 5.59 8.75
CA THR A 31 3.50 5.33 10.13
C THR A 31 2.76 4.15 10.74
N GLU A 32 1.44 4.09 10.61
CA GLU A 32 0.65 2.96 11.13
C GLU A 32 1.02 1.66 10.43
N ALA A 33 1.17 1.66 9.10
CA ALA A 33 1.62 0.48 8.36
C ALA A 33 3.03 0.03 8.82
N ILE A 34 3.94 0.96 9.07
CA ILE A 34 5.28 0.65 9.56
C ILE A 34 5.21 0.04 10.97
N GLU A 35 4.43 0.61 11.88
CA GLU A 35 4.24 0.04 13.23
C GLU A 35 3.65 -1.37 13.17
N ILE A 36 2.63 -1.60 12.36
CA ILE A 36 2.04 -2.94 12.18
C ILE A 36 3.09 -3.91 11.62
N SER A 37 3.95 -3.48 10.69
CA SER A 37 4.99 -4.35 10.15
C SER A 37 6.01 -4.80 11.20
N LYS A 38 6.23 -4.01 12.26
CA LYS A 38 7.22 -4.35 13.30
C LYS A 38 6.86 -5.61 14.08
N SER A 39 5.57 -5.92 14.20
CA SER A 39 5.09 -7.14 14.89
C SER A 39 5.21 -8.40 14.04
N MET A 40 5.57 -8.28 12.76
CA MET A 40 5.77 -9.42 11.87
C MET A 40 7.14 -10.07 12.12
N GLU A 41 7.23 -11.38 11.94
CA GLU A 41 8.41 -12.13 12.31
C GLU A 41 9.50 -12.07 11.24
N THR A 42 9.12 -12.26 9.98
CA THR A 42 10.09 -12.39 8.88
C THR A 42 10.21 -11.13 8.04
N VAL A 43 11.39 -10.93 7.45
CA VAL A 43 11.64 -9.86 6.46
C VAL A 43 10.66 -9.95 5.30
N GLU A 44 10.39 -11.17 4.81
CA GLU A 44 9.46 -11.42 3.72
C GLU A 44 8.03 -10.98 4.07
N GLN A 45 7.53 -11.35 5.25
CA GLN A 45 6.21 -10.91 5.73
C GLN A 45 6.11 -9.38 5.81
N LYS A 46 7.14 -8.75 6.39
CA LYS A 46 7.23 -7.28 6.49
C LYS A 46 7.21 -6.63 5.11
N ALA A 47 8.07 -7.09 4.20
CA ALA A 47 8.18 -6.55 2.85
C ALA A 47 6.88 -6.71 2.09
N ASN A 48 6.29 -7.91 2.07
CA ASN A 48 5.04 -8.20 1.37
C ASN A 48 3.88 -7.33 1.88
N TYR A 49 3.74 -7.20 3.21
CA TYR A 49 2.74 -6.34 3.80
C TYR A 49 2.93 -4.86 3.43
N LEU A 50 4.14 -4.34 3.63
CA LEU A 50 4.45 -2.93 3.38
C LEU A 50 4.31 -2.58 1.89
N ILE A 51 4.73 -3.47 0.99
CA ILE A 51 4.52 -3.30 -0.45
C ILE A 51 3.02 -3.29 -0.78
N GLY A 52 2.23 -4.19 -0.18
CA GLY A 52 0.77 -4.18 -0.30
C GLY A 52 0.15 -2.86 0.15
N GLN A 53 0.59 -2.34 1.29
CA GLN A 53 0.16 -1.05 1.82
C GLN A 53 0.54 0.12 0.91
N ALA A 54 1.78 0.15 0.43
CA ALA A 54 2.26 1.19 -0.49
C ALA A 54 1.44 1.19 -1.79
N LYS A 55 1.11 0.01 -2.35
CA LYS A 55 0.20 -0.11 -3.50
C LYS A 55 -1.19 0.43 -3.19
N ALA A 56 -1.74 0.13 -2.02
CA ALA A 56 -3.06 0.63 -1.61
C ALA A 56 -3.07 2.17 -1.47
N PHE A 57 -2.01 2.76 -0.92
CA PHE A 57 -1.84 4.22 -0.87
C PHE A 57 -1.68 4.84 -2.28
N TYR A 58 -0.88 4.21 -3.14
CA TYR A 58 -0.71 4.64 -4.53
C TYR A 58 -2.06 4.65 -5.28
N ASN A 59 -2.82 3.55 -5.18
CA ASN A 59 -4.15 3.43 -5.81
C ASN A 59 -5.15 4.44 -5.24
N SER A 60 -4.98 4.86 -3.99
CA SER A 60 -5.80 5.90 -3.36
C SER A 60 -5.35 7.33 -3.70
N ARG A 61 -4.35 7.52 -4.58
CA ARG A 61 -3.68 8.82 -4.87
C ARG A 61 -3.06 9.52 -3.65
N ASN A 62 -2.77 8.74 -2.60
CA ASN A 62 -2.00 9.15 -1.44
C ASN A 62 -0.52 8.87 -1.71
N PHE A 63 0.03 9.51 -2.74
CA PHE A 63 1.36 9.17 -3.28
C PHE A 63 2.49 9.39 -2.28
N GLN A 64 2.38 10.38 -1.38
CA GLN A 64 3.37 10.60 -0.33
C GLN A 64 3.50 9.38 0.60
N GLU A 65 2.38 8.84 1.09
CA GLU A 65 2.37 7.65 1.94
C GLU A 65 2.96 6.42 1.23
N ALA A 66 2.68 6.28 -0.07
CA ALA A 66 3.27 5.22 -0.89
C ALA A 66 4.80 5.37 -1.03
N VAL A 67 5.28 6.60 -1.22
CA VAL A 67 6.72 6.92 -1.25
C VAL A 67 7.36 6.57 0.08
N ASP A 68 6.77 6.98 1.20
CA ASP A 68 7.36 6.79 2.53
C ASP A 68 7.49 5.31 2.89
N ILE A 69 6.46 4.51 2.61
CA ILE A 69 6.52 3.06 2.83
C ILE A 69 7.54 2.40 1.91
N ALA A 70 7.55 2.72 0.61
CA ALA A 70 8.50 2.12 -0.32
C ALA A 70 9.96 2.47 0.03
N GLN A 71 10.23 3.70 0.48
CA GLN A 71 11.54 4.07 1.00
C GLN A 71 11.90 3.30 2.27
N TYR A 72 10.95 3.12 3.19
CA TYR A 72 11.19 2.36 4.41
C TYR A 72 11.55 0.91 4.10
N VAL A 73 10.85 0.26 3.16
CA VAL A 73 11.19 -1.10 2.71
C VAL A 73 12.64 -1.17 2.24
N LEU A 74 13.04 -0.27 1.33
CA LEU A 74 14.39 -0.24 0.77
C LEU A 74 15.49 0.12 1.77
N ARG A 75 15.16 0.80 2.87
CA ARG A 75 16.15 1.22 3.88
C ARG A 75 16.27 0.24 5.03
N ALA A 76 15.17 -0.38 5.45
CA ALA A 76 15.07 -1.04 6.75
C ALA A 76 14.55 -2.48 6.69
N VAL A 77 13.99 -2.93 5.57
CA VAL A 77 13.35 -4.25 5.47
C VAL A 77 14.05 -5.10 4.40
N ASP A 78 13.96 -4.67 3.15
CA ASP A 78 14.58 -5.34 2.01
C ASP A 78 15.10 -4.28 1.02
N LYS A 79 16.41 -4.05 1.09
CA LYS A 79 17.13 -3.08 0.24
C LYS A 79 17.16 -3.44 -1.24
N ASP A 80 17.00 -4.73 -1.55
CA ASP A 80 17.15 -5.26 -2.90
C ASP A 80 15.80 -5.51 -3.59
N SER A 81 14.69 -5.28 -2.87
CA SER A 81 13.32 -5.36 -3.38
C SER A 81 13.12 -4.54 -4.65
N GLN A 82 13.09 -5.23 -5.79
CA GLN A 82 12.82 -4.62 -7.10
C GLN A 82 11.42 -4.01 -7.15
N GLU A 83 10.47 -4.64 -6.47
CA GLU A 83 9.10 -4.16 -6.41
C GLU A 83 8.98 -2.85 -5.64
N ALA A 84 9.65 -2.72 -4.48
CA ALA A 84 9.69 -1.45 -3.75
C ALA A 84 10.42 -0.35 -4.54
N LYS A 85 11.49 -0.67 -5.28
CA LYS A 85 12.17 0.27 -6.20
C LYS A 85 11.21 0.80 -7.26
N SER A 86 10.55 -0.11 -7.99
CA SER A 86 9.61 0.29 -9.05
C SER A 86 8.43 1.10 -8.50
N LEU A 87 7.89 0.72 -7.33
CA LEU A 87 6.79 1.45 -6.72
C LEU A 87 7.20 2.84 -6.23
N LEU A 88 8.42 2.96 -5.68
CA LEU A 88 8.98 4.25 -5.25
C LEU A 88 9.10 5.23 -6.42
N GLU A 89 9.60 4.77 -7.56
CA GLU A 89 9.73 5.59 -8.77
C GLU A 89 8.36 6.05 -9.26
N LYS A 90 7.41 5.12 -9.46
CA LYS A 90 6.04 5.43 -9.88
C LYS A 90 5.34 6.40 -8.92
N ALA A 91 5.48 6.19 -7.62
CA ALA A 91 4.85 7.05 -6.61
C ALA A 91 5.45 8.46 -6.61
N LYS A 92 6.77 8.60 -6.80
CA LYS A 92 7.42 9.92 -6.95
C LYS A 92 6.96 10.65 -8.20
N GLU A 93 6.91 9.97 -9.35
CA GLU A 93 6.41 10.54 -10.60
C GLU A 93 4.96 11.01 -10.47
N ALA A 94 4.09 10.17 -9.90
CA ALA A 94 2.70 10.51 -9.67
C ALA A 94 2.52 11.67 -8.67
N LEU A 95 3.39 11.77 -7.66
CA LEU A 95 3.39 12.89 -6.72
C LEU A 95 3.75 14.20 -7.44
N VAL A 96 4.80 14.20 -8.26
CA VAL A 96 5.20 15.39 -9.06
C VAL A 96 4.09 15.79 -10.03
N ALA A 97 3.48 14.81 -10.72
CA ALA A 97 2.38 15.06 -11.64
C ALA A 97 1.17 15.68 -10.92
N LYS A 98 0.81 15.17 -9.73
CA LYS A 98 -0.27 15.72 -8.91
C LYS A 98 0.02 17.16 -8.47
N THR A 99 1.26 17.47 -8.08
CA THR A 99 1.64 18.84 -7.70
C THR A 99 1.52 19.81 -8.87
N ARG A 100 1.92 19.39 -10.08
CA ARG A 100 1.73 20.21 -11.30
C ARG A 100 0.25 20.42 -11.62
N GLU A 101 -0.56 19.35 -11.58
CA GLU A 101 -2.01 19.43 -11.79
C GLU A 101 -2.68 20.44 -10.85
N VAL A 102 -2.27 20.47 -9.58
CA VAL A 102 -2.81 21.42 -8.58
C VAL A 102 -2.33 22.85 -8.86
N ALA A 103 -1.07 23.04 -9.23
CA ALA A 103 -0.53 24.37 -9.55
C ALA A 103 -1.22 24.99 -10.78
N ASP A 104 -1.41 24.19 -11.83
CA ASP A 104 -2.05 24.63 -13.07
C ASP A 104 -3.53 25.01 -12.81
N LYS A 105 -4.27 24.16 -12.07
CA LYS A 105 -5.66 24.46 -11.69
C LYS A 105 -5.77 25.72 -10.85
N THR A 106 -4.84 25.94 -9.92
CA THR A 106 -4.83 27.13 -9.07
C THR A 106 -4.61 28.39 -9.92
N THR A 107 -3.71 28.33 -10.89
CA THR A 107 -3.42 29.46 -11.80
C THR A 107 -4.63 29.79 -12.68
N GLU A 108 -5.27 28.77 -13.26
CA GLU A 108 -6.48 28.95 -14.07
C GLU A 108 -7.66 29.49 -13.26
N ASP A 109 -7.88 28.97 -12.04
CA ASP A 109 -8.94 29.45 -11.15
C ASP A 109 -8.73 30.91 -10.74
N MET A 110 -7.47 31.32 -10.51
CA MET A 110 -7.13 32.72 -10.23
C MET A 110 -7.37 33.62 -11.43
N LYS A 111 -6.94 33.20 -12.63
CA LYS A 111 -7.16 33.95 -13.87
C LYS A 111 -8.65 34.16 -14.13
N LYS A 112 -9.45 33.08 -14.01
CA LYS A 112 -10.91 33.15 -14.18
C LYS A 112 -11.57 34.08 -13.15
N LYS A 113 -11.11 34.06 -11.89
CA LYS A 113 -11.60 34.99 -10.86
C LYS A 113 -11.23 36.44 -11.16
N MET A 114 -10.03 36.71 -11.65
CA MET A 114 -9.65 38.07 -12.05
C MET A 114 -10.48 38.57 -13.24
N ASP A 115 -10.67 37.76 -14.27
CA ASP A 115 -11.50 38.12 -15.44
C ASP A 115 -12.96 38.42 -15.07
N MET A 116 -13.49 37.79 -14.02
CA MET A 116 -14.84 38.07 -13.49
C MET A 116 -14.91 39.36 -12.66
N LEU A 117 -13.81 39.81 -12.06
CA LEU A 117 -13.77 41.04 -11.25
C LEU A 117 -13.52 42.29 -12.10
N THR A 118 -13.01 42.13 -13.32
CA THR A 118 -12.70 43.23 -14.25
C THR A 118 -13.78 43.47 -15.31
N LYS A 119 -14.90 42.73 -15.27
CA LYS A 119 -16.09 42.92 -16.11
C LYS A 119 -17.22 43.51 -15.28
#